data_AF-A0A094RHZ3-F1
#
_entry.id   AF-A0A094RHZ3-F1
#
_cell.length_a   1.000
_cell.length_b   1.000
_cell.length_c   1.000
_cell.angle_alpha   90.00
_cell.angle_beta   90.00
_cell.angle_gamma   90.00
#
_symmetry.space_group_name_H-M   'P 1'
#
loop_
_entity.id
_entity.type
_entity.pdbx_description
1 polymer ?
#
loop_
_entity_poly.entity_id
_entity_poly.type
_entity_poly.pdbx_seq_one_letter_code
_entity_poly.pdbx_strand_id
1 'polypeptide(L)' 'MASRSIVWFRRDLRISDNPALLAALAESDEIVPVFILDPTLIKS' A
#
# COMPACT_ATOMS: atom_id res chain seq x y z
N MET A 1 6.41 19.80 -8.93
CA MET A 1 5.12 19.26 -8.43
C MET A 1 5.46 18.02 -7.65
N ALA A 2 4.94 17.85 -6.43
CA ALA A 2 5.33 16.71 -5.57
C ALA A 2 4.81 15.38 -6.15
N SER A 3 5.64 14.33 -6.14
CA SER A 3 5.26 13.00 -6.61
C SER A 3 4.51 12.23 -5.51
N ARG A 4 3.43 11.54 -5.89
CA ARG A 4 2.57 10.82 -4.94
C ARG A 4 2.32 9.39 -5.42
N SER A 5 2.54 8.43 -4.53
CA SER A 5 2.31 7.00 -4.80
C SER A 5 1.20 6.43 -3.95
N ILE A 6 0.53 5.39 -4.46
CA ILE A 6 -0.43 4.59 -3.71
C ILE A 6 0.24 3.27 -3.33
N VAL A 7 0.21 2.91 -2.05
CA VAL A 7 0.62 1.58 -1.58
C VAL A 7 -0.62 0.78 -1.27
N TRP A 8 -0.95 -0.20 -2.11
CA TRP A 8 -2.10 -1.07 -1.92
C TRP A 8 -1.74 -2.28 -1.06
N PHE A 9 -2.14 -2.22 0.20
CA PHE A 9 -2.11 -3.34 1.11
C PHE A 9 -3.19 -4.36 0.74
N ARG A 10 -2.80 -5.63 0.63
CA ARG A 10 -3.70 -6.77 0.43
C ARG A 10 -3.67 -7.65 1.68
N ARG A 11 -3.41 -8.95 1.55
CA ARG A 11 -3.29 -9.86 2.71
C ARG A 11 -2.12 -9.56 3.63
N ASP A 12 -1.22 -8.69 3.19
CA ASP A 12 0.02 -8.38 3.87
C ASP A 12 -0.05 -7.02 4.61
N LEU A 13 -0.78 -7.01 5.73
CA LEU A 13 -1.02 -5.82 6.55
C LEU A 13 0.15 -5.53 7.50
N ARG A 14 1.37 -5.42 6.95
CA ARG A 14 2.58 -5.15 7.73
C ARG A 14 3.35 -3.94 7.21
N ILE A 15 3.94 -3.20 8.14
CA ILE A 15 4.88 -2.10 7.84
C ILE A 15 6.30 -2.65 7.75
N SER A 16 6.67 -3.50 8.72
CA SER A 16 8.00 -4.12 8.78
C SER A 16 8.22 -5.04 7.59
N ASP A 17 9.40 -4.97 6.99
CA ASP A 17 9.80 -5.84 5.87
C ASP A 17 8.77 -5.87 4.73
N ASN A 18 8.35 -4.68 4.28
CA ASN A 18 7.44 -4.51 3.14
C ASN A 18 8.19 -3.83 1.98
N PRO A 19 8.72 -4.59 1.01
CA PRO A 19 9.50 -4.04 -0.11
C PRO A 19 8.73 -3.03 -0.96
N ALA A 20 7.42 -3.19 -1.12
CA ALA A 20 6.59 -2.27 -1.88
C ALA A 20 6.46 -0.91 -1.16
N LEU A 21 6.30 -0.92 0.17
CA LEU A 21 6.31 0.29 0.97
C LEU A 21 7.68 0.98 0.93
N LEU A 22 8.77 0.22 1.02
CA LEU A 22 10.14 0.77 0.94
C LEU A 22 10.41 1.42 -0.42
N ALA A 23 10.00 0.79 -1.53
CA ALA A 23 10.14 1.37 -2.86
C ALA A 23 9.33 2.68 -2.99
N ALA A 24 8.08 2.70 -2.54
CA ALA A 24 7.25 3.91 -2.57
C ALA A 24 7.85 5.05 -1.74
N LEU A 25 8.48 4.76 -0.59
CA LEU A 25 9.18 5.74 0.23
C LEU A 25 10.42 6.31 -0.44
N ALA A 26 11.09 5.53 -1.29
CA ALA A 26 12.28 5.97 -2.01
C ALA A 26 11.94 6.82 -3.25
N GLU A 27 10.77 6.61 -3.87
CA GLU A 27 10.42 7.19 -5.17
C GLU A 27 9.36 8.31 -5.09
N SER A 28 8.77 8.57 -3.93
CA SER A 28 7.68 9.53 -3.78
C SER A 28 7.81 10.49 -2.61
N ASP A 29 7.42 11.74 -2.83
CA ASP A 29 7.33 12.76 -1.79
C ASP A 29 6.19 12.48 -0.79
N GLU A 30 5.14 11.79 -1.26
CA GLU A 30 3.99 11.41 -0.45
C GLU A 30 3.48 10.02 -0.81
N ILE A 31 2.97 9.31 0.20
CA ILE A 31 2.36 7.99 0.05
C ILE A 31 0.94 7.99 0.59
N VAL A 32 0.02 7.41 -0.18
CA VAL A 32 -1.34 7.11 0.23
C VAL A 32 -1.48 5.59 0.42
N PRO A 33 -1.43 5.08 1.65
CA PRO A 33 -1.65 3.67 1.93
C PRO A 33 -3.16 3.36 1.81
N VAL A 34 -3.50 2.32 1.05
CA VAL A 34 -4.89 1.90 0.85
C VAL A 34 -5.07 0.41 1.06
N PHE A 35 -6.24 0.00 1.51
CA PHE A 35 -6.68 -1.38 1.54
C PHE A 35 -8.09 -1.44 0.94
N ILE A 36 -8.31 -2.35 -0.01
CA ILE A 36 -9.60 -2.53 -0.67
C ILE A 36 -10.33 -3.67 0.03
N LEU A 37 -11.36 -3.31 0.80
CA LEU A 37 -12.26 -4.26 1.43
C LEU A 37 -13.30 -4.72 0.41
N ASP A 38 -12.99 -5.78 -0.33
CA ASP A 38 -13.89 -6.35 -1.34
C ASP A 38 -14.84 -7.40 -0.71
N PRO A 39 -16.17 -7.16 -0.66
CA PRO A 39 -17.15 -8.09 -0.10
C PRO A 39 -17.17 -9.48 -0.78
N THR A 40 -16.68 -9.58 -2.02
CA THR A 40 -16.57 -10.86 -2.73
C THR A 40 -15.40 -11.70 -2.24
N LEU A 41 -14.36 -11.06 -1.71
CA LEU A 41 -13.14 -11.71 -1.19
C LEU A 41 -13.21 -12.04 0.31
N ILE A 42 -14.24 -11.56 1.01
CA ILE A 42 -14.41 -11.70 2.46
C ILE A 42 -15.33 -12.88 2.82
N LYS A 43 -16.09 -13.39 1.85
CA LYS A 43 -16.99 -14.54 2.06
C LYS A 43 -16.17 -15.82 2.15
N SER A 44 -16.35 -16.55 3.26
CA SER A 44 -15.82 -17.90 3.49
C SER A 44 -16.71 -18.96 2.88
#